data_AF-A0A5B9MDU4-F1
#
_entry.id   AF-A0A5B9MDU4-F1
#
_cell.length_a   1.000
_cell.length_b   1.000
_cell.length_c   1.000
_cell.angle_alpha   90.00
_cell.angle_beta   90.00
_cell.angle_gamma   90.00
#
_symmetry.space_group_name_H-M   'P 1'
#
loop_
_entity.id
_entity.type
_entity.pdbx_description
1 polymer ?
#
loop_
_entity_poly.entity_id
_entity_poly.type
_entity_poly.pdbx_seq_one_letter_code
_entity_poly.pdbx_strand_id
1 'polypeptide(L)' 'MQVDTFRVRVERRDQPSGPSYWQSFELAYRPGMNVTSVLQLICANPITIDDQKLPPIGYESG' A
#
# COMPACT_ATOMS: atom_id res chain seq x y z
N MET A 1 -0.87 -23.72 2.93
CA MET A 1 -0.92 -23.19 1.56
C MET A 1 0.12 -22.09 1.49
N GLN A 2 1.09 -22.19 0.59
CA GLN A 2 2.09 -21.14 0.41
C GLN A 2 1.40 -20.00 -0.35
N VAL A 3 1.38 -18.81 0.23
CA VAL A 3 0.80 -17.62 -0.39
C VAL A 3 1.96 -16.87 -1.02
N ASP A 4 1.95 -16.73 -2.35
CA ASP A 4 2.93 -15.90 -3.02
C ASP A 4 2.74 -14.45 -2.58
N THR A 5 3.83 -13.79 -2.19
CA THR A 5 3.82 -12.38 -1.79
C THR A 5 4.68 -11.56 -2.72
N PHE A 6 4.38 -10.26 -2.81
CA PHE A 6 5.18 -9.30 -3.55
C PHE A 6 5.35 -8.02 -2.76
N ARG A 7 6.44 -7.29 -3.04
CA ARG A 7 6.73 -6.00 -2.42
C ARG A 7 6.34 -4.86 -3.34
N VAL A 8 5.71 -3.85 -2.77
CA VAL A 8 5.34 -2.61 -3.46
C VAL A 8 5.84 -1.42 -2.65
N ARG A 9 6.33 -0.41 -3.36
CA ARG A 9 6.66 0.90 -2.79
C ARG A 9 5.63 1.92 -3.24
N VAL A 10 5.06 2.65 -2.30
CA VAL A 10 4.07 3.70 -2.53
C VAL A 10 4.67 5.02 -2.05
N GLU A 11 4.72 6.00 -2.94
CA GLU A 11 5.05 7.36 -2.56
C GLU A 11 3.84 7.99 -1.87
N ARG A 12 4.00 8.34 -0.60
CA ARG A 12 2.95 8.89 0.26
C ARG A 12 3.29 10.32 0.66
N ARG A 13 2.25 11.06 1.05
CA ARG A 13 2.31 12.40 1.63
C ARG A 13 1.13 12.57 2.55
N ASP A 14 1.37 13.14 3.73
CA ASP A 14 0.32 13.30 4.74
C ASP A 14 -0.58 14.50 4.46
N GLN A 15 -0.08 15.47 3.70
CA GLN A 15 -0.78 16.72 3.38
C GLN A 15 -0.53 17.14 1.94
N PRO A 16 -1.43 17.93 1.32
CA PRO A 16 -1.25 18.42 -0.05
C PRO A 16 0.00 19.27 -0.32
N SER A 17 0.59 19.85 0.72
CA SER A 17 1.83 20.63 0.62
C SER A 17 2.98 20.02 1.42
N GLY A 18 2.79 18.81 1.96
CA GLY A 18 3.81 18.11 2.75
C GLY A 18 4.88 17.44 1.88
N PRO A 19 6.02 17.06 2.49
CA PRO A 19 7.03 16.27 1.80
C PRO A 19 6.47 14.90 1.41
N SER A 20 6.90 14.39 0.26
CA SER A 20 6.64 13.00 -0.11
C SER A 20 7.68 12.07 0.52
N TYR A 21 7.28 10.84 0.79
CA TYR A 21 8.14 9.79 1.33
C TYR A 21 7.75 8.43 0.78
N TRP A 22 8.72 7.53 0.62
CA TRP A 22 8.48 6.17 0.14
C TRP A 22 8.13 5.25 1.30
N GLN A 23 7.02 4.53 1.15
CA GLN A 23 6.64 3.48 2.10
C GLN A 23 6.57 2.12 1.40
N SER A 24 7.12 1.09 2.03
CA SER A 24 7.14 -0.27 1.50
C SER A 24 6.11 -1.16 2.19
N PHE A 25 5.41 -1.97 1.39
CA PHE A 25 4.41 -2.94 1.84
C PHE A 25 4.70 -4.30 1.21
N GLU A 26 4.36 -5.36 1.93
CA GLU A 26 4.36 -6.74 1.41
C GLU A 26 2.92 -7.26 1.39
N LEU A 27 2.47 -7.70 0.22
CA LEU A 27 1.08 -8.08 0.00
C LEU A 27 1.00 -9.50 -0.55
N ALA A 28 -0.06 -10.22 -0.15
CA ALA A 28 -0.43 -11.49 -0.75
C ALA A 28 -0.90 -11.27 -2.19
N TYR A 29 -0.27 -11.97 -3.13
CA TYR A 29 -0.66 -11.98 -4.53
C TYR A 29 -2.01 -12.68 -4.71
N ARG A 30 -2.86 -12.09 -5.56
CA ARG A 30 -4.13 -12.68 -6.00
C ARG A 30 -4.22 -12.55 -7.53
N PRO A 31 -4.67 -13.60 -8.26
CA PRO A 31 -4.88 -13.50 -9.70
C PRO A 31 -5.82 -12.35 -10.06
N GLY A 32 -5.47 -11.58 -11.11
CA GLY A 32 -6.28 -10.46 -11.60
C GLY A 32 -6.13 -9.15 -10.81
N MET A 33 -5.19 -9.06 -9.88
CA MET A 33 -4.88 -7.80 -9.19
C MET A 33 -4.38 -6.73 -10.17
N ASN A 34 -4.90 -5.53 -9.98
CA ASN A 34 -4.42 -4.29 -10.60
C ASN A 34 -3.91 -3.30 -9.53
N VAL A 35 -3.36 -2.17 -9.95
CA VAL A 35 -2.81 -1.16 -9.03
C VAL A 35 -3.89 -0.64 -8.05
N THR A 36 -5.14 -0.46 -8.49
CA THR A 36 -6.23 -0.05 -7.59
C THR A 36 -6.48 -1.07 -6.47
N SER A 37 -6.50 -2.37 -6.80
CA SER A 37 -6.66 -3.44 -5.80
C SER A 37 -5.49 -3.51 -4.81
N VAL A 38 -4.28 -3.17 -5.26
CA VAL A 38 -3.10 -3.03 -4.39
C VAL A 38 -3.32 -1.90 -3.39
N LEU A 39 -3.76 -0.73 -3.85
CA LEU A 39 -4.03 0.42 -2.99
C LEU A 39 -5.17 0.13 -1.99
N GLN A 40 -6.22 -0.56 -2.43
CA GLN A 40 -7.32 -1.01 -1.56
C GLN A 40 -6.85 -1.95 -0.45
N LEU A 41 -5.98 -2.93 -0.77
CA LEU A 41 -5.44 -3.85 0.22
C LEU A 41 -4.57 -3.12 1.26
N ILE A 42 -3.75 -2.18 0.81
CA ILE A 42 -2.96 -1.33 1.72
C ILE A 42 -3.88 -0.47 2.60
N CYS A 43 -4.95 0.09 2.04
CA CYS A 43 -5.91 0.89 2.80
C CYS A 43 -6.65 0.05 3.87
N ALA A 44 -7.01 -1.19 3.54
CA ALA A 44 -7.68 -2.11 4.46
C ALA A 44 -6.77 -2.61 5.60
N ASN A 45 -5.47 -2.81 5.32
CA ASN A 45 -4.49 -3.23 6.31
C ASN A 45 -3.14 -2.49 6.12
N PRO A 46 -3.02 -1.23 6.58
CA PRO A 46 -1.87 -0.37 6.32
C PRO A 46 -0.69 -0.69 7.23
N ILE A 47 -0.16 -1.91 7.12
CA ILE A 47 1.01 -2.39 7.86
C ILE A 47 2.20 -2.44 6.91
N THR A 48 3.29 -1.75 7.26
CA THR A 48 4.52 -1.71 6.47
C THR A 48 5.33 -2.99 6.65
N ILE A 49 6.37 -3.17 5.84
CA ILE A 49 7.35 -4.26 6.02
C ILE A 49 8.13 -4.18 7.36
N ASP A 50 8.10 -3.02 8.02
CA ASP A 50 8.75 -2.77 9.30
C ASP A 50 7.76 -2.92 10.48
N ASP A 51 6.63 -3.59 10.26
CA ASP A 51 5.54 -3.80 11.22
C ASP A 51 4.91 -2.50 11.78
N GLN A 52 5.03 -1.39 11.04
CA GLN A 52 4.43 -0.12 11.45
C GLN A 52 3.01 0.00 10.91
N LYS A 53 2.06 0.27 11.82
CA LYS A 53 0.68 0.59 11.45
C LYS A 53 0.57 2.06 11.09
N LEU A 54 0.17 2.35 9.86
CA LEU A 54 0.01 3.70 9.34
C LEU A 54 -1.46 4.08 9.20
N PRO A 55 -1.78 5.38 9.07
CA PRO A 55 -3.10 5.80 8.59
C PRO A 55 -3.40 5.18 7.22
N PRO A 56 -4.67 4.84 6.92
CA PRO A 56 -5.07 4.38 5.59
C PRO A 56 -4.65 5.37 4.51
N ILE A 57 -4.29 4.87 3.34
CA ILE A 57 -3.95 5.72 2.20
C ILE A 57 -5.22 6.30 1.58
N GLY A 58 -5.23 7.60 1.29
CA GLY A 58 -6.18 8.20 0.36
C GLY A 58 -5.66 8.03 -1.07
N TYR A 59 -6.54 7.64 -2.00
CA TYR A 59 -6.25 7.61 -3.42
C TYR A 59 -7.50 8.03 -4.20
N GLU A 60 -7.30 8.77 -5.29
CA GLU A 60 -8.38 9.18 -6.21
C GLU A 60 -8.25 8.39 -7.52
N SER A 61 -9.39 7.95 -8.05
CA SER A 61 -9.50 7.32 -9.36
C SER A 61 -10.43 8.18 -10.21
N GLY A 62 -9.87 9.25 -10.78
CA GLY A 62 -10.55 10.07 -11.78
C GLY A 62 -10.62 9.37 -13.14
#